data_AF-A0AAV3EH26-F1
#
_entry.id   AF-A0AAV3EH26-F1
#
_cell.length_a   1.000
_cell.length_b   1.000
_cell.length_c   1.000
_cell.angle_alpha   90.00
_cell.angle_beta   90.00
_cell.angle_gamma   90.00
#
_symmetry.space_group_name_H-M   'P 1'
#
loop_
_entity.id
_entity.type
_entity.pdbx_description
1 polymer ?
#
loop_
_entity_poly.entity_id
_entity_poly.type
_entity_poly.pdbx_seq_one_letter_code
_entity_poly.pdbx_strand_id
1 'polypeptide(L)' 'MKATELNEKLIVAEDALAELSKDDLVSLLCEIGYSPAAIDVLTEYQEFVKAFRKKLGLL' A
#
# COMPACT_ATOMS: atom_id res chain seq x y z
N MET A 1 3.65 -15.32 -15.53
CA MET A 1 3.02 -13.99 -15.55
C MET A 1 3.95 -13.05 -16.32
N LYS A 2 3.44 -12.33 -17.31
CA LYS A 2 4.22 -11.35 -18.06
C LYS A 2 4.43 -10.09 -17.20
N ALA A 3 5.47 -9.32 -17.49
CA ALA A 3 5.78 -8.08 -16.75
C ALA A 3 4.58 -7.10 -16.74
N THR A 4 3.85 -7.01 -17.86
CA THR A 4 2.65 -6.17 -17.99
C THR A 4 1.52 -6.61 -17.05
N GLU A 5 1.25 -7.92 -16.97
CA GLU A 5 0.22 -8.48 -16.07
C GLU A 5 0.60 -8.29 -14.59
N LEU A 6 1.90 -8.33 -14.26
CA LEU A 6 2.38 -8.01 -12.92
C LEU A 6 2.17 -6.53 -12.60
N ASN A 7 2.50 -5.64 -13.54
CA ASN A 7 2.37 -4.20 -13.36
C ASN A 7 0.91 -3.77 -13.15
N GLU A 8 -0.02 -4.33 -13.92
CA GLU A 8 -1.46 -4.06 -13.77
C GLU A 8 -1.98 -4.43 -12.38
N LYS A 9 -1.53 -5.57 -11.83
CA LYS A 9 -1.90 -6.00 -10.48
C LYS A 9 -1.28 -5.12 -9.39
N LEU A 10 -0.04 -4.70 -9.58
CA LEU A 10 0.67 -3.83 -8.63
C LEU A 10 0.00 -2.45 -8.56
N ILE A 11 -0.40 -1.89 -9.71
CA ILE A 11 -1.12 -0.61 -9.75
C ILE A 11 -2.38 -0.70 -8.88
N VAL A 12 -3.27 -1.68 -9.11
CA VAL A 12 -4.51 -1.83 -8.33
C VAL A 12 -4.23 -1.98 -6.82
N ALA A 13 -3.18 -2.72 -6.45
CA ALA A 13 -2.80 -2.87 -5.05
C ALA A 13 -2.29 -1.56 -4.43
N GLU A 14 -1.48 -0.79 -5.17
CA GLU A 14 -0.95 0.50 -4.75
C GLU A 14 -2.02 1.59 -4.70
N ASP A 15 -3.01 1.58 -5.61
CA ASP A 15 -4.21 2.42 -5.57
C ASP A 15 -4.95 2.20 -4.24
N ALA A 16 -5.34 0.96 -3.97
CA ALA A 16 -6.06 0.59 -2.76
C ALA A 16 -5.26 0.92 -1.49
N LEU A 17 -3.96 0.67 -1.51
CA LEU A 17 -3.08 1.00 -0.39
C LEU A 17 -3.03 2.51 -0.12
N ALA A 18 -3.01 3.34 -1.17
CA ALA A 18 -2.92 4.78 -1.02
C ALA A 18 -4.23 5.45 -0.55
N GLU A 19 -5.38 4.86 -0.90
CA GLU A 19 -6.71 5.34 -0.47
C GLU A 19 -7.02 5.01 0.99
N LEU A 20 -6.44 3.93 1.53
CA LEU A 20 -6.64 3.54 2.92
C LEU A 20 -6.09 4.60 3.90
N SER A 21 -6.86 4.85 4.96
CA SER A 21 -6.33 5.59 6.10
C SER A 21 -5.24 4.76 6.79
N LYS A 22 -4.33 5.42 7.49
CA LYS A 22 -3.27 4.73 8.23
C LYS A 22 -3.86 3.83 9.32
N ASP A 23 -4.91 4.29 10.00
CA ASP A 23 -5.55 3.56 11.10
C ASP A 23 -6.27 2.30 10.60
N ASP A 24 -6.92 2.38 9.43
CA ASP A 24 -7.56 1.21 8.79
C ASP A 24 -6.50 0.19 8.36
N LEU A 25 -5.39 0.64 7.78
CA LEU A 25 -4.29 -0.24 7.38
C LEU A 25 -3.68 -0.95 8.59
N VAL A 26 -3.40 -0.22 9.68
CA VAL A 26 -2.85 -0.80 10.91
C VAL A 26 -3.83 -1.83 11.50
N SER A 27 -5.12 -1.49 11.56
CA SER A 27 -6.15 -2.39 12.08
C SER A 27 -6.22 -3.69 11.26
N LEU A 28 -6.24 -3.59 9.93
CA LEU A 28 -6.24 -4.73 9.02
C LEU A 28 -5.00 -5.62 9.20
N LEU A 29 -3.81 -5.02 9.27
CA LEU A 29 -2.56 -5.79 9.40
C LEU A 29 -2.46 -6.49 10.76
N CYS A 30 -2.96 -5.84 11.83
CA CYS A 30 -3.12 -6.47 13.14
C CYS A 30 -4.06 -7.67 13.10
N GLU A 31 -5.23 -7.55 12.45
CA GLU A 31 -6.20 -8.64 12.32
C GLU A 31 -5.66 -9.85 11.54
N ILE A 32 -4.84 -9.60 10.51
CA ILE A 32 -4.17 -10.65 9.73
C ILE A 32 -3.05 -11.33 10.53
N GLY A 33 -2.60 -10.71 11.63
CA GLY A 33 -1.56 -11.26 12.51
C GLY A 33 -0.14 -10.90 12.08
N TYR A 34 0.05 -9.78 11.38
CA TYR A 34 1.40 -9.25 11.13
C TYR A 34 2.07 -8.84 12.44
N SER A 35 3.39 -8.99 12.50
CA SER A 35 4.16 -8.51 13.63
C SER A 35 4.21 -6.97 13.64
N PRO A 36 4.39 -6.33 14.81
CA PRO A 36 4.51 -4.87 14.89
C PRO A 36 5.57 -4.29 13.96
N ALA A 37 6.75 -4.92 13.87
CA ALA A 37 7.81 -4.48 12.96
C ALA A 37 7.41 -4.56 11.48
N ALA A 38 6.60 -5.56 11.09
CA ALA A 38 6.10 -5.64 9.72
C ALA A 38 5.01 -4.61 9.44
N ILE A 39 4.17 -4.30 10.44
CA ILE A 39 3.19 -3.22 10.35
C ILE A 39 3.89 -1.88 10.13
N ASP A 40 4.95 -1.59 10.89
CA ASP A 40 5.73 -0.35 10.73
C ASP A 40 6.25 -0.21 9.30
N VAL A 41 6.92 -1.24 8.76
CA VAL A 41 7.45 -1.24 7.38
C VAL A 41 6.34 -1.05 6.33
N LEU A 42 5.19 -1.71 6.50
CA LEU A 42 4.08 -1.61 5.55
C LEU A 42 3.40 -0.24 5.62
N THR A 43 3.32 0.37 6.80
CA THR A 43 2.81 1.76 6.92
C THR A 43 3.78 2.78 6.32
N GLU A 44 5.09 2.59 6.47
CA GLU A 44 6.08 3.42 5.77
C GLU A 44 5.98 3.26 4.25
N TYR A 45 5.84 2.04 3.76
CA TYR A 45 5.62 1.78 2.33
C TYR A 45 4.35 2.47 1.81
N GLN A 46 3.24 2.44 2.56
CA GLN A 46 2.03 3.18 2.20
C GLN A 46 2.30 4.67 2.00
N GLU A 47 3.07 5.30 2.89
CA GLU A 47 3.41 6.73 2.78
C GLU A 47 4.25 7.02 1.52
N PHE A 48 5.20 6.13 1.18
CA PHE A 48 5.95 6.24 -0.09
C PHE A 48 5.04 6.11 -1.31
N VAL A 49 4.10 5.17 -1.30
CA VAL A 49 3.13 4.99 -2.39
C VAL A 49 2.24 6.23 -2.52
N LYS A 50 1.69 6.76 -1.44
CA LYS A 50 0.90 8.01 -1.44
C LYS A 50 1.68 9.17 -2.05
N ALA A 51 2.93 9.36 -1.61
CA ALA A 51 3.80 10.43 -2.13
C ALA A 51 4.11 10.25 -3.62
N PHE A 52 4.36 9.01 -4.05
CA PHE A 52 4.63 8.68 -5.46
C PHE A 52 3.40 8.98 -6.34
N ARG A 53 2.22 8.52 -5.94
CA ARG A 53 0.97 8.74 -6.67
C ARG A 53 0.59 10.20 -6.77
N LYS A 54 0.77 10.97 -5.69
CA LYS A 54 0.55 12.42 -5.69
C LYS A 54 1.46 13.13 -6.71
N LYS A 55 2.73 12.71 -6.83
CA LYS A 55 3.64 13.25 -7.86
C LYS A 55 3.19 12.94 -9.28
N LEU A 56 2.48 11.84 -9.50
CA LEU A 56 1.91 11.46 -10.80
C LEU A 56 0.56 12.13 -11.10
N GLY A 57 -0.02 12.88 -10.15
CA GLY A 57 -1.36 13.48 -10.31
C GLY A 57 -2.50 12.47 -10.27
N LEU A 58 -2.28 11.33 -9.60
CA LEU A 58 -3.24 10.22 -9.48
C LEU A 58 -4.02 10.24 -8.15
N LEU A 59 -3.73 11.23 -7.30
CA LEU A 59 -4.38 11.55 -6.01
C LEU A 59 -4.43 13.08 -5.88
#